data_AF-A0A0W8FJ28-F1
#
_entry.id   AF-A0A0W8FJ28-F1
#
_cell.length_a   1.000
_cell.length_b   1.000
_cell.length_c   1.000
_cell.angle_alpha   90.00
_cell.angle_beta   90.00
_cell.angle_gamma   90.00
#
_symmetry.space_group_name_H-M   'P 1'
#
loop_
_entity.id
_entity.type
_entity.pdbx_description
1 polymer ?
#
loop_
_entity_poly.entity_id
_entity_poly.type
_entity_poly.pdbx_seq_one_letter_code
_entity_poly.pdbx_strand_id
1 'polypeptide(L)'
;MKIAEYGGVLSRLLKEARHAFPERSVFARAANDVLAMAGAYQSDGRTFHEEGDLVNALAGFAYGMGWLDAGCSIGLLSCRETTCHPAGTMDEKLPDSQNDRLCEKTLRYRGMFAEALSVIERSPDRDSHLYTGSMRFFAVAQSCYEKGVRYLEERDDAAALACFSYGYAWLDAGVRIGLFRILAKRDLFTV
;
A
#
# COMPACT_ATOMS: atom_id res chain seq x y z
N MET A 1 -12.97 11.59 1.57
CA MET A 1 -13.10 10.72 2.78
C MET A 1 -12.22 11.25 3.90
N LYS A 2 -12.62 11.08 5.17
CA LYS A 2 -11.77 11.40 6.35
C LYS A 2 -10.76 10.28 6.67
N ILE A 3 -9.69 10.60 7.38
CA ILE A 3 -8.64 9.63 7.77
C ILE A 3 -9.23 8.51 8.64
N ALA A 4 -10.08 8.86 9.61
CA ALA A 4 -10.77 7.88 10.46
C ALA A 4 -11.69 6.94 9.67
N GLU A 5 -12.42 7.48 8.69
CA GLU A 5 -13.30 6.69 7.82
C GLU A 5 -12.49 5.72 6.98
N TYR A 6 -11.36 6.16 6.43
CA TYR A 6 -10.47 5.31 5.64
C TYR A 6 -9.89 4.15 6.47
N GLY A 7 -9.43 4.43 7.69
CA GLY A 7 -9.02 3.39 8.65
C GLY A 7 -10.16 2.45 9.05
N GLY A 8 -11.39 2.96 9.14
CA GLY A 8 -12.61 2.18 9.38
C GLY A 8 -12.94 1.23 8.24
N VAL A 9 -12.80 1.67 6.99
CA VAL A 9 -12.96 0.82 5.80
C VAL A 9 -11.93 -0.30 5.82
N LEU A 10 -10.64 0.01 6.02
CA LEU A 10 -9.58 -1.01 6.12
C LEU A 10 -9.88 -2.04 7.23
N SER A 11 -10.27 -1.58 8.42
CA SER A 11 -10.63 -2.45 9.55
C SER A 11 -11.79 -3.39 9.21
N ARG A 12 -12.82 -2.90 8.52
CA ARG A 12 -13.96 -3.70 8.07
C ARG A 12 -13.51 -4.76 7.05
N LEU A 13 -12.77 -4.35 6.01
CA LEU A 13 -12.33 -5.27 4.97
C LEU A 13 -11.40 -6.37 5.52
N LEU A 14 -10.51 -6.04 6.46
CA LEU A 14 -9.66 -7.04 7.14
C LEU A 14 -10.49 -8.10 7.88
N LYS A 15 -11.59 -7.72 8.51
CA LYS A 15 -12.50 -8.67 9.19
C LYS A 15 -13.25 -9.55 8.19
N GLU A 16 -13.46 -9.08 6.97
CA GLU A 16 -14.17 -9.80 5.90
C GLU A 16 -13.25 -10.66 5.04
N ALA A 17 -11.97 -10.31 4.94
CA ALA A 17 -10.99 -10.99 4.11
C ALA A 17 -10.82 -12.47 4.52
N ARG A 18 -10.82 -13.35 3.53
CA ARG A 18 -10.61 -14.80 3.71
C ARG A 18 -9.61 -15.31 2.67
N HIS A 19 -8.91 -16.40 2.95
CA HIS A 19 -8.15 -17.11 1.92
C HIS A 19 -9.07 -17.49 0.76
N ALA A 20 -8.61 -17.28 -0.47
CA ALA A 20 -9.34 -17.68 -1.68
C ALA A 20 -9.18 -19.17 -2.02
N PHE A 21 -8.44 -19.91 -1.19
CA PHE A 21 -8.04 -21.30 -1.40
C PHE A 21 -8.01 -22.07 -0.05
N PRO A 22 -7.91 -23.41 -0.06
CA PRO A 22 -7.83 -24.20 1.18
C PRO A 22 -6.59 -23.87 2.02
N GLU A 23 -6.72 -23.84 3.35
CA GLU A 23 -5.66 -23.38 4.28
C GLU A 23 -4.32 -24.11 4.19
N ARG A 24 -4.28 -25.33 3.63
CA ARG A 24 -3.03 -26.10 3.44
C ARG A 24 -2.37 -25.89 2.08
N SER A 25 -2.84 -24.92 1.31
CA SER A 25 -2.23 -24.51 0.04
C SER A 25 -0.82 -23.96 0.27
N VAL A 26 0.06 -24.14 -0.72
CA VAL A 26 1.39 -23.50 -0.75
C VAL A 26 1.32 -21.96 -0.66
N PHE A 27 0.18 -21.38 -1.06
CA PHE A 27 -0.07 -19.94 -0.99
C PHE A 27 -0.52 -19.44 0.39
N ALA A 28 -0.86 -20.33 1.33
CA ALA A 28 -1.39 -19.96 2.63
C ALA A 28 -0.45 -19.06 3.43
N ARG A 29 0.87 -19.33 3.36
CA ARG A 29 1.86 -18.47 3.99
C ARG A 29 1.86 -17.05 3.40
N ALA A 30 1.78 -16.93 2.08
CA ALA A 30 1.73 -15.62 1.42
C ALA A 30 0.45 -14.85 1.79
N ALA A 31 -0.71 -15.51 1.83
CA ALA A 31 -1.96 -14.87 2.24
C ALA A 31 -1.93 -14.43 3.71
N ASN A 32 -1.39 -15.26 4.61
CA ASN A 32 -1.20 -14.91 6.02
C ASN A 32 -0.26 -13.71 6.20
N ASP A 33 0.87 -13.69 5.48
CA ASP A 33 1.81 -12.56 5.52
C ASP A 33 1.13 -11.27 5.06
N VAL A 34 0.33 -11.31 3.96
CA VAL A 34 -0.43 -10.13 3.51
C VAL A 34 -1.41 -9.64 4.57
N LEU A 35 -2.20 -10.54 5.17
CA LEU A 35 -3.15 -10.17 6.23
C LEU A 35 -2.44 -9.62 7.48
N ALA A 36 -1.31 -10.20 7.85
CA ALA A 36 -0.51 -9.76 8.98
C ALA A 36 0.04 -8.34 8.74
N MET A 37 0.61 -8.07 7.56
CA MET A 37 1.13 -6.74 7.22
C MET A 37 0.00 -5.70 7.15
N ALA A 38 -1.09 -5.99 6.46
CA ALA A 38 -2.23 -5.08 6.39
C ALA A 38 -2.84 -4.80 7.78
N GLY A 39 -2.93 -5.82 8.63
CA GLY A 39 -3.40 -5.70 10.01
C GLY A 39 -2.47 -4.90 10.92
N ALA A 40 -1.16 -5.07 10.79
CA ALA A 40 -0.16 -4.29 11.54
C ALA A 40 -0.28 -2.80 11.21
N TYR A 41 -0.30 -2.44 9.92
CA TYR A 41 -0.47 -1.06 9.49
C TYR A 41 -1.84 -0.47 9.85
N GLN A 42 -2.92 -1.28 9.88
CA GLN A 42 -4.22 -0.86 10.41
C GLN A 42 -4.13 -0.53 11.90
N SER A 43 -3.43 -1.35 12.69
CA SER A 43 -3.26 -1.14 14.12
C SER A 43 -2.44 0.11 14.40
N ASP A 44 -1.30 0.26 13.73
CA ASP A 44 -0.42 1.43 13.87
C ASP A 44 -1.15 2.71 13.48
N GLY A 45 -1.86 2.70 12.35
CA GLY A 45 -2.65 3.84 11.89
C GLY A 45 -3.71 4.26 12.91
N ARG A 46 -4.35 3.29 13.60
CA ARG A 46 -5.30 3.58 14.68
C ARG A 46 -4.61 4.23 15.87
N THR A 47 -3.48 3.70 16.32
CA THR A 47 -2.71 4.28 17.43
C THR A 47 -2.28 5.72 17.11
N PHE A 48 -1.72 5.97 15.93
CA PHE A 48 -1.35 7.32 15.50
C PHE A 48 -2.56 8.27 15.47
N HIS A 49 -3.71 7.78 14.99
CA HIS A 49 -4.92 8.59 14.96
C HIS A 49 -5.40 8.95 16.37
N GLU A 50 -5.40 8.00 17.30
CA GLU A 50 -5.77 8.21 18.72
C GLU A 50 -4.84 9.21 19.42
N GLU A 51 -3.56 9.22 19.05
CA GLU A 51 -2.55 10.16 19.54
C GLU A 51 -2.58 11.53 18.82
N GLY A 52 -3.42 11.69 17.80
CA GLY A 52 -3.54 12.91 17.01
C GLY A 52 -2.47 13.10 15.92
N ASP A 53 -1.66 12.07 15.66
CA ASP A 53 -0.65 12.04 14.58
C ASP A 53 -1.28 11.63 13.25
N LEU A 54 -2.04 12.55 12.67
CA LEU A 54 -2.87 12.31 11.48
C LEU A 54 -2.03 11.99 10.24
N VAL A 55 -0.82 12.55 10.14
CA VAL A 55 0.12 12.27 9.04
C VAL A 55 0.54 10.81 9.05
N ASN A 56 0.92 10.27 10.20
CA ASN A 56 1.29 8.86 10.33
C ASN A 56 0.08 7.93 10.24
N ALA A 57 -1.07 8.33 10.76
CA ALA A 57 -2.31 7.58 10.60
C ALA A 57 -2.69 7.41 9.13
N LEU A 58 -2.65 8.48 8.34
CA LEU A 58 -2.94 8.46 6.90
C LEU A 58 -2.00 7.52 6.15
N ALA A 59 -0.69 7.64 6.38
CA ALA A 59 0.30 6.78 5.75
C ALA A 59 0.07 5.30 6.13
N GLY A 60 -0.17 5.01 7.42
CA GLY A 60 -0.43 3.65 7.91
C GLY A 60 -1.67 3.03 7.26
N PHE A 61 -2.80 3.73 7.29
CA PHE A 61 -4.03 3.21 6.66
C PHE A 61 -3.87 3.00 5.15
N ALA A 62 -3.24 3.94 4.42
CA ALA A 62 -3.00 3.80 2.99
C ALA A 62 -2.09 2.61 2.66
N TYR A 63 -1.03 2.42 3.46
CA TYR A 63 -0.10 1.32 3.30
C TYR A 63 -0.78 -0.04 3.57
N GLY A 64 -1.56 -0.14 4.66
CA GLY A 64 -2.31 -1.36 4.99
C GLY A 64 -3.36 -1.71 3.93
N MET A 65 -4.05 -0.71 3.39
CA MET A 65 -5.00 -0.88 2.29
C MET A 65 -4.30 -1.40 1.02
N GLY A 66 -3.12 -0.87 0.70
CA GLY A 66 -2.33 -1.33 -0.45
C GLY A 66 -1.92 -2.80 -0.35
N TRP A 67 -1.51 -3.27 0.84
CA TRP A 67 -1.25 -4.69 1.08
C TRP A 67 -2.49 -5.55 0.86
N LEU A 68 -3.62 -5.15 1.43
CA LEU A 68 -4.87 -5.92 1.34
C LEU A 68 -5.34 -6.02 -0.13
N ASP A 69 -5.37 -4.91 -0.85
CA ASP A 69 -5.79 -4.87 -2.25
C ASP A 69 -4.82 -5.64 -3.14
N ALA A 70 -3.51 -5.61 -2.87
CA ALA A 70 -2.52 -6.42 -3.58
C ALA A 70 -2.79 -7.92 -3.42
N GLY A 71 -3.06 -8.37 -2.19
CA GLY A 71 -3.43 -9.77 -1.92
C GLY A 71 -4.72 -10.21 -2.61
N CYS A 72 -5.74 -9.36 -2.61
CA CYS A 72 -7.00 -9.63 -3.33
C CYS A 72 -6.78 -9.68 -4.85
N SER A 73 -5.98 -8.76 -5.37
CA SER A 73 -5.69 -8.60 -6.80
C SER A 73 -5.03 -9.82 -7.44
N ILE A 74 -4.21 -10.56 -6.70
CA ILE A 74 -3.57 -11.80 -7.18
C ILE A 74 -4.32 -13.07 -6.75
N GLY A 75 -5.49 -12.93 -6.12
CA GLY A 75 -6.31 -14.06 -5.68
C GLY A 75 -5.73 -14.81 -4.48
N LEU A 76 -4.89 -14.17 -3.66
CA LEU A 76 -4.52 -14.74 -2.36
C LEU A 76 -5.67 -14.65 -1.36
N LEU A 77 -6.40 -13.54 -1.45
CA LEU A 77 -7.53 -13.22 -0.59
C LEU A 77 -8.80 -13.05 -1.43
N SER A 78 -9.92 -13.44 -0.85
CA SER A 78 -11.25 -13.08 -1.31
C SER A 78 -11.79 -11.99 -0.39
N CYS A 79 -12.22 -10.88 -0.99
CA CYS A 79 -12.93 -9.81 -0.31
C CYS A 79 -14.15 -9.44 -1.16
N ARG A 80 -15.30 -9.19 -0.51
CA ARG A 80 -16.57 -8.97 -1.22
C ARG A 80 -16.56 -7.69 -2.07
N GLU A 81 -15.73 -6.72 -1.69
CA GLU A 81 -15.47 -5.50 -2.44
C GLU A 81 -14.13 -5.67 -3.20
N THR A 82 -14.19 -5.75 -4.53
CA THR A 82 -13.03 -6.00 -5.42
C THR A 82 -12.53 -4.74 -6.13
N THR A 83 -12.78 -3.57 -5.57
CA THR A 83 -12.26 -2.30 -6.10
C THR A 83 -10.88 -2.03 -5.51
N CYS A 84 -9.91 -1.59 -6.33
CA CYS A 84 -8.73 -0.93 -5.78
C CYS A 84 -9.23 0.32 -5.04
N HIS A 85 -8.79 0.50 -3.81
CA HIS A 85 -9.10 1.65 -2.98
C HIS A 85 -7.84 2.51 -2.82
N PRO A 86 -7.28 3.07 -3.91
CA PRO A 86 -6.30 4.11 -3.73
C PRO A 86 -6.99 5.18 -2.88
N ALA A 87 -6.29 5.75 -1.91
CA ALA A 87 -6.81 6.91 -1.23
C ALA A 87 -7.21 7.92 -2.33
N GLY A 88 -8.52 8.15 -2.46
CA GLY A 88 -9.05 9.17 -3.33
C GLY A 88 -8.70 10.54 -2.77
N THR A 89 -9.44 11.56 -3.18
CA THR A 89 -9.36 12.86 -2.51
C THR A 89 -9.70 12.70 -1.02
N MET A 90 -8.72 13.02 -0.18
CA MET A 90 -8.93 13.14 1.26
C MET A 90 -9.64 14.47 1.47
N ASP A 91 -10.85 14.43 2.02
CA ASP A 91 -11.65 15.67 2.21
C ASP A 91 -11.30 16.35 3.54
N GLU A 92 -10.41 15.73 4.33
CA GLU A 92 -9.96 16.22 5.62
C GLU A 92 -8.69 17.05 5.45
N LYS A 93 -8.80 18.35 5.73
CA LYS A 93 -7.63 19.22 5.85
C LYS A 93 -6.94 18.91 7.18
N LEU A 94 -5.67 18.50 7.13
CA LEU A 94 -4.87 18.28 8.34
C LEU A 94 -4.63 19.62 9.08
N PRO A 95 -4.48 19.59 10.42
CA PRO A 95 -4.16 20.78 11.20
C PRO A 95 -2.88 21.46 10.71
N ASP A 96 -2.87 22.79 10.67
CA ASP A 96 -1.72 23.54 10.16
C ASP A 96 -0.43 23.26 10.97
N SER A 97 -0.55 22.87 12.25
CA SER A 97 0.56 22.45 13.10
C SER A 97 1.28 21.18 12.62
N GLN A 98 0.69 20.41 11.70
CA GLN A 98 1.29 19.21 11.13
C GLN A 98 1.78 19.41 9.69
N ASN A 99 1.66 20.61 9.11
CA ASN A 99 2.03 20.87 7.70
C ASN A 99 3.50 20.54 7.41
N ASP A 100 4.43 20.96 8.28
CA ASP A 100 5.87 20.66 8.07
C ASP A 100 6.15 19.16 8.09
N ARG A 101 5.51 18.43 9.02
CA ARG A 101 5.61 16.97 9.12
C ARG A 101 4.99 16.29 7.91
N LEU A 102 3.84 16.78 7.44
CA LEU A 102 3.18 16.26 6.26
C LEU A 102 4.08 16.41 5.04
N CYS A 103 4.58 17.63 4.78
CA CYS A 103 5.48 17.91 3.67
C CYS A 103 6.76 17.05 3.72
N GLU A 104 7.43 16.98 4.87
CA GLU A 104 8.62 16.12 5.06
C GLU A 104 8.31 14.66 4.71
N LYS A 105 7.26 14.10 5.31
CA LYS A 105 6.95 12.68 5.14
C LYS A 105 6.53 12.37 3.70
N THR A 106 5.75 13.25 3.08
CA THR A 106 5.33 13.11 1.67
C THR A 106 6.52 13.11 0.74
N LEU A 107 7.46 14.05 0.89
CA LEU A 107 8.67 14.11 0.06
C LEU A 107 9.59 12.91 0.30
N ARG A 108 9.72 12.46 1.55
CA ARG A 108 10.48 11.27 1.90
C ARG A 108 9.89 10.01 1.25
N TYR A 109 8.58 9.81 1.34
CA TYR A 109 7.90 8.67 0.72
C TYR A 109 7.99 8.71 -0.81
N ARG A 110 7.88 9.90 -1.42
CA ARG A 110 8.12 10.08 -2.86
C ARG A 110 9.52 9.59 -3.24
N GLY A 111 10.55 10.04 -2.53
CA GLY A 111 11.94 9.67 -2.82
C GLY A 111 12.17 8.17 -2.69
N MET A 112 11.79 7.58 -1.55
CA MET A 112 11.93 6.14 -1.31
C MET A 112 11.17 5.30 -2.35
N PHE A 113 9.96 5.71 -2.73
CA PHE A 113 9.15 4.97 -3.69
C PHE A 113 9.71 5.06 -5.12
N ALA A 114 10.18 6.24 -5.53
CA ALA A 114 10.87 6.42 -6.82
C ALA A 114 12.11 5.51 -6.91
N GLU A 115 12.87 5.46 -5.82
CA GLU A 115 14.05 4.63 -5.72
C GLU A 115 13.70 3.14 -5.76
N ALA A 116 12.71 2.70 -4.98
CA ALA A 116 12.21 1.32 -5.00
C ALA A 116 11.79 0.88 -6.40
N LEU A 117 11.05 1.73 -7.14
CA LEU A 117 10.67 1.46 -8.54
C LEU A 117 11.88 1.26 -9.46
N SER A 118 12.98 1.95 -9.20
CA SER A 118 14.20 1.88 -10.01
C SER A 118 15.07 0.64 -9.74
N VAL A 119 14.91 0.01 -8.57
CA VAL A 119 15.77 -1.11 -8.12
C VAL A 119 15.06 -2.47 -8.08
N ILE A 120 13.90 -2.60 -8.72
CA ILE A 120 13.16 -3.87 -8.82
C ILE A 120 13.12 -4.42 -10.24
N GLU A 121 13.03 -5.74 -10.35
CA GLU A 121 12.77 -6.43 -11.61
C GLU A 121 11.70 -7.51 -11.43
N ARG A 122 10.90 -7.76 -12.46
CA ARG A 122 9.93 -8.87 -12.49
C ARG A 122 10.68 -10.20 -12.41
N SER A 123 10.31 -11.01 -11.43
CA SER A 123 10.93 -12.33 -11.21
C SER A 123 10.31 -13.46 -12.04
N PRO A 124 8.98 -13.52 -12.27
CA PRO A 124 8.39 -14.60 -13.04
C PRO A 124 8.86 -14.63 -14.49
N ASP A 125 9.00 -15.83 -15.05
CA ASP A 125 9.24 -16.01 -16.49
C ASP A 125 8.16 -15.33 -17.32
N ARG A 126 8.54 -14.69 -18.43
CA ARG A 126 7.64 -13.86 -19.26
C ARG A 126 6.42 -14.63 -19.79
N ASP A 127 6.54 -15.93 -20.01
CA ASP A 127 5.47 -16.77 -20.54
C ASP A 127 4.62 -17.40 -19.41
N SER A 128 4.96 -17.14 -18.14
CA SER A 128 4.21 -17.64 -16.98
C SER A 128 2.99 -16.79 -16.65
N HIS A 129 1.94 -17.41 -16.11
CA HIS A 129 0.75 -16.69 -15.64
C HIS A 129 1.05 -15.68 -14.52
N LEU A 130 2.10 -15.92 -13.72
CA LEU A 130 2.54 -15.01 -12.67
C LEU A 130 3.19 -13.74 -13.22
N TYR A 131 3.70 -13.76 -14.46
CA TYR A 131 4.20 -12.54 -15.11
C TYR A 131 3.10 -11.50 -15.27
N THR A 132 1.89 -11.90 -15.65
CA THR A 132 0.72 -11.02 -15.69
C THR A 132 0.42 -10.39 -14.33
N GLY A 133 0.55 -11.16 -13.25
CA GLY A 133 0.45 -10.66 -11.88
C GLY A 133 1.49 -9.58 -11.59
N SER A 134 2.76 -9.83 -11.93
CA SER A 134 3.85 -8.86 -11.76
C SER A 134 3.68 -7.59 -12.59
N MET A 135 3.11 -7.70 -13.80
CA MET A 135 2.77 -6.54 -14.63
C MET A 135 1.68 -5.70 -13.97
N ARG A 136 0.63 -6.34 -13.45
CA ARG A 136 -0.45 -5.65 -12.75
C ARG A 136 0.05 -4.91 -11.51
N PHE A 137 0.87 -5.57 -10.69
CA PHE A 137 1.44 -4.95 -9.49
C PHE A 137 2.29 -3.72 -9.83
N PHE A 138 3.16 -3.84 -10.84
CA PHE A 138 4.00 -2.74 -11.28
C PHE A 138 3.16 -1.58 -11.84
N ALA A 139 2.13 -1.88 -12.63
CA ALA A 139 1.24 -0.86 -13.21
C ALA A 139 0.47 -0.09 -12.13
N VAL A 140 -0.03 -0.76 -11.09
CA VAL A 140 -0.69 -0.09 -9.95
C VAL A 140 0.30 0.79 -9.20
N ALA A 141 1.47 0.27 -8.84
CA ALA A 141 2.51 1.05 -8.16
C ALA A 141 2.92 2.30 -8.95
N GLN A 142 3.20 2.14 -10.25
CA GLN A 142 3.55 3.25 -11.15
C GLN A 142 2.42 4.30 -11.23
N SER A 143 1.17 3.86 -11.41
CA SER A 143 0.03 4.78 -11.46
C SER A 143 -0.16 5.55 -10.17
N CYS A 144 0.06 4.92 -9.01
CA CYS A 144 0.02 5.58 -7.72
C CYS A 144 1.15 6.60 -7.54
N TYR A 145 2.37 6.27 -8.00
CA TYR A 145 3.47 7.22 -8.00
C TYR A 145 3.16 8.45 -8.87
N GLU A 146 2.69 8.25 -10.09
CA GLU A 146 2.30 9.34 -11.02
C GLU A 146 1.15 10.20 -10.47
N LYS A 147 0.17 9.60 -9.80
CA LYS A 147 -0.89 10.33 -9.08
C LYS A 147 -0.33 11.15 -7.94
N GLY A 148 0.55 10.58 -7.11
CA GLY A 148 1.15 11.30 -5.99
C GLY A 148 1.99 12.50 -6.45
N VAL A 149 2.71 12.37 -7.58
CA VAL A 149 3.44 13.51 -8.19
C VAL A 149 2.48 14.61 -8.62
N ARG A 150 1.35 14.27 -9.27
CA ARG A 150 0.33 15.27 -9.65
C ARG A 150 -0.28 15.97 -8.44
N TYR A 151 -0.60 15.25 -7.37
CA TYR A 151 -1.12 15.86 -6.15
C TYR A 151 -0.12 16.83 -5.51
N LEU A 152 1.19 16.55 -5.58
CA LEU A 152 2.21 17.53 -5.15
C LEU A 152 2.21 18.80 -5.99
N GLU A 153 2.03 18.69 -7.32
CA GLU A 153 1.91 19.86 -8.21
C GLU A 153 0.67 20.70 -7.87
N GLU A 154 -0.41 20.04 -7.45
CA GLU A 154 -1.66 20.65 -6.98
C GLU A 154 -1.61 21.13 -5.52
N ARG A 155 -0.47 20.91 -4.82
CA ARG A 155 -0.25 21.22 -3.40
C ARG A 155 -1.18 20.47 -2.43
N ASP A 156 -1.56 19.25 -2.78
CA ASP A 156 -2.28 18.31 -1.92
C ASP A 156 -1.32 17.24 -1.38
N ASP A 157 -0.52 17.62 -0.38
CA ASP A 157 0.47 16.73 0.21
C ASP A 157 -0.16 15.49 0.89
N ALA A 158 -1.41 15.59 1.35
CA ALA A 158 -2.13 14.49 1.98
C ALA A 158 -2.53 13.43 0.95
N ALA A 159 -3.17 13.83 -0.15
CA ALA A 159 -3.49 12.92 -1.24
C ALA A 159 -2.22 12.33 -1.87
N ALA A 160 -1.16 13.13 -1.98
CA ALA A 160 0.15 12.64 -2.43
C ALA A 160 0.73 11.57 -1.50
N LEU A 161 0.77 11.82 -0.19
CA LEU A 161 1.26 10.87 0.81
C LEU A 161 0.50 9.54 0.75
N ALA A 162 -0.82 9.63 0.64
CA ALA A 162 -1.67 8.47 0.60
C ALA A 162 -1.44 7.65 -0.68
N CYS A 163 -1.28 8.30 -1.83
CA CYS A 163 -0.89 7.65 -3.09
C CYS A 163 0.46 6.96 -3.01
N PHE A 164 1.49 7.64 -2.48
CA PHE A 164 2.82 7.05 -2.34
C PHE A 164 2.82 5.86 -1.38
N SER A 165 2.17 5.99 -0.22
CA SER A 165 2.08 4.93 0.79
C SER A 165 1.34 3.70 0.25
N TYR A 166 0.18 3.91 -0.36
CA TYR A 166 -0.60 2.82 -0.97
C TYR A 166 0.19 2.13 -2.09
N GLY A 167 0.77 2.89 -3.02
CA GLY A 167 1.51 2.33 -4.16
C GLY A 167 2.78 1.56 -3.74
N TYR A 168 3.47 2.05 -2.70
CA TYR A 168 4.66 1.38 -2.19
C TYR A 168 4.31 0.02 -1.56
N ALA A 169 3.19 -0.08 -0.83
CA ALA A 169 2.73 -1.36 -0.30
C ALA A 169 2.55 -2.45 -1.39
N TRP A 170 2.20 -2.07 -2.63
CA TRP A 170 2.14 -3.02 -3.74
C TRP A 170 3.51 -3.53 -4.17
N LEU A 171 4.57 -2.71 -4.09
CA LEU A 171 5.93 -3.17 -4.35
C LEU A 171 6.41 -4.13 -3.27
N ASP A 172 6.21 -3.75 -2.00
CA ASP A 172 6.59 -4.58 -0.86
C ASP A 172 5.87 -5.92 -0.88
N ALA A 173 4.55 -5.90 -1.10
CA ALA A 173 3.77 -7.12 -1.30
C ALA A 173 4.30 -7.95 -2.46
N GLY A 174 4.58 -7.31 -3.61
CA GLY A 174 5.12 -7.97 -4.80
C GLY A 174 6.48 -8.62 -4.57
N VAL A 175 7.40 -7.99 -3.83
CA VAL A 175 8.67 -8.63 -3.45
C VAL A 175 8.39 -9.80 -2.50
N ARG A 176 7.55 -9.60 -1.48
CA ARG A 176 7.27 -10.60 -0.45
C ARG A 176 6.67 -11.89 -1.02
N ILE A 177 5.81 -11.77 -2.04
CA ILE A 177 5.18 -12.92 -2.71
C ILE A 177 5.95 -13.41 -3.94
N GLY A 178 7.14 -12.85 -4.22
CA GLY A 178 8.05 -13.33 -5.27
C GLY A 178 7.72 -12.87 -6.68
N LEU A 179 6.90 -11.83 -6.87
CA LEU A 179 6.67 -11.21 -8.18
C LEU A 179 7.83 -10.28 -8.59
N PHE A 180 8.56 -9.74 -7.62
CA PHE A 180 9.71 -8.87 -7.85
C PHE A 180 10.97 -9.36 -7.14
N ARG A 181 12.12 -9.12 -7.76
CA ARG A 181 13.44 -9.26 -7.14
C ARG A 181 14.05 -7.87 -6.95
N ILE A 182 14.74 -7.68 -5.83
CA ILE A 182 15.46 -6.44 -5.52
C ILE A 182 16.86 -6.53 -6.10
N LEU A 183 17.22 -5.60 -6.97
CA LEU A 183 18.53 -5.53 -7.63
C LEU A 183 19.60 -4.84 -6.76
N ALA A 184 19.18 -3.90 -5.91
CA ALA A 184 20.03 -3.18 -4.96
C ALA A 184 19.18 -2.58 -3.82
N LYS A 185 19.82 -2.16 -2.71
CA LYS A 185 19.19 -1.43 -1.59
C LYS A 185 17.99 -2.16 -0.97
N ARG A 186 18.27 -3.36 -0.45
CA ARG A 186 17.27 -4.24 0.19
C ARG A 186 16.58 -3.63 1.41
N ASP A 187 17.24 -2.68 2.07
CA ASP A 187 16.77 -1.93 3.22
C ASP A 187 15.57 -1.00 2.93
N LEU A 188 15.26 -0.77 1.65
CA LEU A 188 14.08 -0.02 1.24
C LEU A 188 12.76 -0.80 1.40
N PHE A 189 12.82 -2.12 1.51
CA PHE A 189 11.64 -3.00 1.48
C PHE A 189 11.41 -3.70 2.81
N THR A 190 10.16 -3.94 3.15
CA THR A 190 9.76 -4.69 4.35
C THR A 190 9.84 -6.21 4.12
N VAL A 191 11.04 -6.75 3.90
CA VAL A 191 11.27 -8.16 3.47
C VAL A 191 12.29 -8.94 4.29
#